data_AF-A0A7X3H4Q8-F1
#
_entry.id   AF-A0A7X3H4Q8-F1
#
_cell.length_a   1.000
_cell.length_b   1.000
_cell.length_c   1.000
_cell.angle_alpha   90.00
_cell.angle_beta   90.00
_cell.angle_gamma   90.00
#
_symmetry.space_group_name_H-M   'P 1'
#
loop_
_entity.id
_entity.type
_entity.pdbx_description
1 polymer ?
#
loop_
_entity_poly.entity_id
_entity_poly.type
_entity_poly.pdbx_seq_one_letter_code
_entity_poly.pdbx_strand_id
1 'polypeptide(L)'
;MDATPHPAVTAVRAVSTCLLVVLLAGCAGSPSQGDIEPPEDYFALTLPGMATQEGAWMSPVNSPIAQERGLQYPPVTLVRQALMVQHQRWSGTPYRIGGTTDRGIDCSALVRNIYRDTFNLELPRTTRGQIHQGNQIDRQELQAGDLVFFRPPGPYNHVGIYVGDGHFLHASTSQGVTISRLDNSYWQRYYWQSRRAIEPNHIAQLSVALSQ
;
A
#
# COMPACT_ATOMS: atom_id res chain seq x y z
N MET A 1 7.88 66.41 -31.06
CA MET A 1 9.23 66.97 -31.02
C MET A 1 9.99 66.14 -30.00
N ASP A 2 10.86 65.18 -30.27
CA ASP A 2 11.49 64.54 -31.44
C ASP A 2 11.92 63.17 -30.88
N ALA A 3 11.59 62.00 -31.44
CA ALA A 3 12.10 61.40 -32.67
C ALA A 3 13.64 61.23 -32.73
N THR A 4 14.03 59.96 -32.87
CA THR A 4 15.22 59.41 -33.59
C THR A 4 16.42 58.92 -32.73
N PRO A 5 17.33 58.07 -33.29
CA PRO A 5 17.40 56.60 -33.12
C PRO A 5 18.86 56.18 -32.72
N HIS A 6 19.35 54.94 -32.62
CA HIS A 6 19.43 53.81 -33.56
C HIS A 6 20.03 52.56 -32.86
N PRO A 7 19.87 51.37 -33.46
CA PRO A 7 20.30 50.06 -32.99
C PRO A 7 21.62 49.60 -33.63
N ALA A 8 22.18 48.48 -33.14
CA ALA A 8 22.83 47.37 -33.86
C ALA A 8 23.59 46.49 -32.83
N VAL A 9 23.97 45.22 -33.04
CA VAL A 9 24.25 44.46 -34.25
C VAL A 9 24.28 42.95 -33.90
N THR A 10 23.84 42.08 -34.83
CA THR A 10 24.35 40.71 -35.14
C THR A 10 24.26 39.58 -34.09
N ALA A 11 24.05 38.30 -34.43
CA ALA A 11 24.18 37.62 -35.71
C ALA A 11 23.21 36.44 -35.80
N VAL A 12 22.58 36.34 -36.97
CA VAL A 12 21.96 35.14 -37.51
C VAL A 12 23.05 34.09 -37.74
N ARG A 13 22.83 32.84 -37.31
CA ARG A 13 23.56 31.69 -37.84
C ARG A 13 22.58 30.69 -38.44
N ALA A 14 22.56 30.77 -39.77
CA ALA A 14 22.34 29.75 -40.79
C ALA A 14 21.71 28.42 -40.37
N VAL A 15 20.56 28.16 -40.99
CA VAL A 15 20.04 26.85 -41.37
C VAL A 15 21.03 26.16 -42.31
N SER A 16 21.33 24.88 -42.09
CA SER A 16 21.59 23.96 -43.20
C SER A 16 21.35 22.52 -42.75
N THR A 17 20.16 22.02 -43.10
CA THR A 17 19.83 20.60 -43.16
C THR A 17 20.80 19.84 -44.06
N CYS A 18 21.27 18.67 -43.64
CA CYS A 18 21.62 17.61 -44.58
C CYS A 18 21.17 16.26 -44.04
N LEU A 19 20.20 15.73 -44.76
CA LEU A 19 19.55 14.43 -44.67
C LEU A 19 20.58 13.33 -44.96
N LEU A 20 20.71 12.33 -44.10
CA LEU A 20 21.12 10.99 -44.55
C LEU A 20 20.25 9.94 -43.87
N VAL A 21 19.28 9.47 -44.64
CA VAL A 21 18.50 8.26 -44.40
C VAL A 21 19.41 7.06 -44.66
N VAL A 22 19.60 6.20 -43.67
CA VAL A 22 19.94 4.79 -43.91
C VAL A 22 18.86 3.96 -43.23
N LEU A 23 18.02 3.40 -44.10
CA LEU A 23 17.03 2.38 -43.81
C LEU A 23 17.74 1.11 -43.33
N LEU A 24 17.48 0.69 -42.10
CA LEU A 24 17.55 -0.72 -41.72
C LEU A 24 16.13 -1.19 -41.41
N ALA A 25 15.46 -1.63 -42.48
CA ALA A 25 14.30 -2.49 -42.39
C ALA A 25 14.77 -3.85 -41.85
N GLY A 26 14.68 -4.03 -40.53
CA GLY A 26 14.77 -5.33 -39.87
C GLY A 26 13.38 -5.91 -39.69
N CYS A 27 12.89 -6.67 -40.66
CA CYS A 27 11.73 -7.53 -40.47
C CYS A 27 12.17 -8.75 -39.65
N ALA A 28 11.72 -8.85 -38.42
CA ALA A 28 11.58 -10.13 -37.72
C ALA A 28 10.23 -10.12 -37.03
N GLY A 29 9.19 -10.51 -37.77
CA GLY A 29 7.94 -10.91 -37.16
C GLY A 29 8.21 -12.11 -36.28
N SER A 30 8.11 -11.93 -34.97
CA SER A 30 7.93 -13.06 -34.08
C SER A 30 6.55 -13.64 -34.39
N PRO A 31 6.45 -14.94 -34.70
CA PRO A 31 5.16 -15.56 -34.95
C PRO A 31 4.29 -15.34 -33.71
N SER A 32 3.00 -15.06 -33.96
CA SER A 32 1.95 -15.26 -32.97
C SER A 32 2.25 -16.55 -32.23
N GLN A 33 2.43 -16.48 -30.91
CA GLN A 33 2.24 -17.63 -30.06
C GLN A 33 0.81 -18.08 -30.36
N GLY A 34 0.70 -19.02 -31.30
CA GLY A 34 -0.50 -19.81 -31.45
C GLY A 34 -0.76 -20.35 -30.06
N ASP A 35 -1.98 -20.15 -29.60
CA ASP A 35 -2.51 -20.81 -28.44
C ASP A 35 -2.15 -22.29 -28.59
N ILE A 36 -1.12 -22.74 -27.87
CA ILE A 36 -0.95 -24.15 -27.61
C ILE A 36 -2.00 -24.42 -26.55
N GLU A 37 -3.25 -24.54 -27.01
CA GLU A 37 -4.24 -25.31 -26.28
C GLU A 37 -3.61 -26.69 -26.12
N PRO A 38 -3.33 -27.13 -24.88
CA PRO A 38 -2.92 -28.51 -24.69
C PRO A 38 -4.04 -29.38 -25.29
N PRO A 39 -3.72 -30.43 -26.06
CA PRO A 39 -4.74 -31.34 -26.56
C PRO A 39 -5.62 -31.78 -25.38
N GLU A 40 -6.93 -31.86 -25.59
CA GLU A 40 -7.93 -32.08 -24.52
C GLU A 40 -7.68 -33.34 -23.67
N ASP A 41 -6.76 -34.17 -24.14
CA ASP A 41 -6.39 -35.47 -23.61
C ASP A 41 -5.10 -35.40 -22.77
N TYR A 42 -4.49 -34.22 -22.56
CA TYR A 42 -3.23 -34.07 -21.81
C TYR A 42 -3.35 -34.55 -20.34
N PHE A 43 -4.56 -34.48 -19.76
CA PHE A 43 -4.86 -35.03 -18.44
C PHE A 43 -5.42 -36.46 -18.48
N ALA A 44 -5.59 -37.05 -19.67
CA ALA A 44 -6.20 -38.36 -19.87
C ALA A 44 -5.18 -39.50 -20.09
N LEU A 45 -3.90 -39.29 -19.76
CA LEU A 45 -2.93 -40.38 -19.64
C LEU A 45 -3.22 -41.17 -18.36
N THR A 46 -4.17 -42.09 -18.45
CA THR A 46 -4.43 -43.11 -17.45
C THR A 46 -3.22 -44.04 -17.40
N LEU A 47 -2.33 -43.82 -16.42
CA LEU A 47 -1.24 -44.75 -16.16
C LEU A 47 -1.85 -46.12 -15.79
N PRO A 48 -1.33 -47.24 -16.32
CA PRO A 48 -1.85 -48.56 -15.97
C PRO A 48 -1.66 -48.80 -14.47
N GLY A 49 -2.76 -48.92 -13.71
CA GLY A 49 -2.74 -49.29 -12.29
C GLY A 49 -3.32 -48.29 -11.29
N MET A 50 -3.85 -47.13 -11.73
CA MET A 50 -4.55 -46.21 -10.82
C MET A 50 -6.05 -46.51 -10.80
N ALA A 51 -6.56 -46.82 -9.62
CA ALA A 51 -7.97 -47.09 -9.37
C ALA A 51 -8.83 -45.90 -9.79
N THR A 52 -9.88 -46.17 -10.56
CA THR A 52 -10.90 -45.21 -10.96
C THR A 52 -11.65 -44.73 -9.72
N GLN A 53 -11.33 -43.54 -9.23
CA GLN A 53 -12.19 -42.86 -8.25
C GLN A 53 -13.09 -41.91 -9.02
N GLU A 54 -14.33 -42.35 -9.25
CA GLU A 54 -15.41 -41.50 -9.75
C GLU A 54 -15.58 -40.30 -8.80
N GLY A 55 -15.56 -39.07 -9.33
CA GLY A 55 -16.06 -37.90 -8.58
C GLY A 55 -15.22 -36.62 -8.54
N ALA A 56 -14.22 -36.41 -9.39
CA ALA A 56 -13.46 -35.15 -9.39
C ALA A 56 -14.12 -34.04 -10.25
N TRP A 57 -15.39 -33.70 -9.98
CA TRP A 57 -15.94 -32.39 -10.34
C TRP A 57 -15.71 -31.42 -9.18
N MET A 58 -14.49 -30.91 -9.05
CA MET A 58 -14.24 -29.80 -8.13
C MET A 58 -13.99 -28.53 -8.93
N SER A 59 -14.92 -27.57 -8.79
CA SER A 59 -14.67 -26.18 -9.14
C SER A 59 -13.31 -25.73 -8.58
N PRO A 60 -12.61 -24.78 -9.24
CA PRO A 60 -11.25 -24.35 -8.85
C PRO A 60 -11.15 -23.73 -7.44
N VAL A 61 -12.28 -23.61 -6.73
CA VAL A 61 -12.42 -23.07 -5.39
C VAL A 61 -11.82 -23.98 -4.30
N ASN A 62 -11.61 -25.28 -4.57
CA ASN A 62 -11.13 -26.24 -3.56
C ASN A 62 -9.72 -26.80 -3.83
N SER A 63 -8.81 -25.99 -4.39
CA SER A 63 -7.40 -26.39 -4.50
C SER A 63 -6.65 -26.14 -3.18
N PRO A 64 -6.08 -27.17 -2.52
CA PRO A 64 -5.29 -27.00 -1.29
C PRO A 64 -4.14 -25.99 -1.46
N ILE A 65 -3.56 -25.93 -2.65
CA ILE A 65 -2.48 -24.98 -3.00
C ILE A 65 -2.98 -23.52 -3.02
N ALA A 66 -4.22 -23.28 -3.44
CA ALA A 66 -4.81 -21.93 -3.41
C ALA A 66 -5.13 -21.50 -1.97
N GLN A 67 -5.55 -22.44 -1.13
CA GLN A 67 -5.78 -22.22 0.29
C GLN A 67 -4.47 -21.94 1.05
N GLU A 68 -3.39 -22.69 0.76
CA GLU A 68 -2.05 -22.42 1.31
C GLU A 68 -1.47 -21.08 0.82
N ARG A 69 -1.68 -20.71 -0.45
CA ARG A 69 -1.26 -19.41 -0.98
C ARG A 69 -2.05 -18.24 -0.37
N GLY A 70 -3.34 -18.43 -0.09
CA GLY A 70 -4.17 -17.45 0.64
C GLY A 70 -3.79 -17.28 2.10
N LEU A 71 -3.15 -18.29 2.70
CA LEU A 71 -2.56 -18.22 4.04
C LEU A 71 -1.18 -17.52 4.06
N GLN A 72 -0.43 -17.63 2.96
CA GLN A 72 0.89 -16.98 2.79
C GLN A 72 0.79 -15.45 2.62
N TYR A 73 -0.28 -14.98 1.96
CA TYR A 73 -0.62 -13.57 1.85
C TYR A 73 -2.08 -13.38 2.23
N PRO A 74 -2.36 -13.14 3.51
CA PRO A 74 -3.71 -12.83 3.93
C PRO A 74 -4.20 -11.64 3.12
N PRO A 75 -5.43 -11.70 2.59
CA PRO A 75 -5.90 -10.69 1.69
C PRO A 75 -5.85 -9.33 2.40
N VAL A 76 -5.46 -8.27 1.68
CA VAL A 76 -5.41 -6.88 2.20
C VAL A 76 -6.70 -6.48 2.93
N THR A 77 -7.81 -7.14 2.57
CA THR A 77 -9.11 -7.04 3.23
C THR A 77 -9.09 -7.43 4.71
N LEU A 78 -8.31 -8.44 5.12
CA LEU A 78 -8.24 -8.91 6.51
C LEU A 78 -7.62 -7.85 7.43
N VAL A 79 -6.49 -7.28 7.01
CA VAL A 79 -5.81 -6.22 7.76
C VAL A 79 -6.73 -5.01 7.91
N ARG A 80 -7.37 -4.61 6.82
CA ARG A 80 -8.36 -3.53 6.84
C ARG A 80 -9.51 -3.84 7.81
N GLN A 81 -10.08 -5.03 7.76
CA GLN A 81 -11.18 -5.43 8.63
C GLN A 81 -10.77 -5.36 10.11
N ALA A 82 -9.60 -5.89 10.45
CA ALA A 82 -9.08 -5.84 11.82
C ALA A 82 -8.88 -4.39 12.30
N LEU A 83 -8.37 -3.50 11.43
CA LEU A 83 -8.24 -2.08 11.74
C LEU A 83 -9.60 -1.38 11.91
N MET A 84 -10.64 -1.80 11.18
CA MET A 84 -12.00 -1.27 11.38
C MET A 84 -12.61 -1.70 12.72
N VAL A 85 -12.36 -2.92 13.16
CA VAL A 85 -12.75 -3.39 14.51
C VAL A 85 -12.05 -2.54 15.58
N GLN A 86 -10.76 -2.26 15.41
CA GLN A 86 -10.03 -1.37 16.32
C GLN A 86 -10.57 0.07 16.28
N HIS A 87 -10.89 0.59 15.10
CA HIS A 87 -11.54 1.90 15.00
C HIS A 87 -12.86 1.93 15.79
N GLN A 88 -13.71 0.91 15.66
CA GLN A 88 -14.97 0.85 16.39
C GLN A 88 -14.76 0.87 17.92
N ARG A 89 -13.71 0.22 18.43
CA ARG A 89 -13.35 0.24 19.85
C ARG A 89 -12.90 1.62 20.34
N TRP A 90 -12.11 2.31 19.52
CA TRP A 90 -11.46 3.56 19.93
C TRP A 90 -12.20 4.82 19.49
N SER A 91 -13.19 4.71 18.61
CA SER A 91 -13.85 5.83 17.94
C SER A 91 -14.32 6.89 18.94
N GLY A 92 -13.95 8.15 18.70
CA GLY A 92 -14.32 9.28 19.55
C GLY A 92 -13.53 9.41 20.86
N THR A 93 -12.62 8.48 21.21
CA THR A 93 -11.75 8.66 22.38
C THR A 93 -11.00 10.00 22.27
N PRO A 94 -11.10 10.90 23.27
CA PRO A 94 -10.49 12.23 23.20
C PRO A 94 -8.97 12.18 23.03
N TYR A 95 -8.43 13.15 22.30
CA TYR A 95 -6.98 13.29 22.24
C TYR A 95 -6.43 13.79 23.58
N ARG A 96 -5.40 13.11 24.11
CA ARG A 96 -4.61 13.60 25.25
C ARG A 96 -3.15 13.27 25.04
N ILE A 97 -2.29 14.29 24.97
CA ILE A 97 -0.84 14.10 24.89
C ILE A 97 -0.34 13.22 26.04
N GLY A 98 0.43 12.18 25.76
CA GLY A 98 0.88 11.22 26.77
C GLY A 98 -0.17 10.17 27.16
N GLY A 99 -1.44 10.36 26.81
CA GLY A 99 -2.54 9.45 27.11
C GLY A 99 -2.41 8.11 26.38
N THR A 100 -2.91 7.04 27.02
CA THR A 100 -2.80 5.66 26.53
C THR A 100 -4.10 4.85 26.70
N THR A 101 -5.19 5.48 27.13
CA THR A 101 -6.44 4.80 27.50
C THR A 101 -7.65 5.38 26.76
N ASP A 102 -8.79 4.72 26.89
CA ASP A 102 -10.10 5.13 26.34
C ASP A 102 -10.63 6.48 26.87
N ARG A 103 -10.13 6.94 28.03
CA ARG A 103 -10.39 8.29 28.57
C ARG A 103 -9.54 9.38 27.93
N GLY A 104 -8.53 9.00 27.17
CA GLY A 104 -7.67 9.93 26.46
C GLY A 104 -6.40 9.27 25.91
N ILE A 105 -6.15 9.48 24.63
CA ILE A 105 -5.03 8.84 23.91
C ILE A 105 -4.34 9.81 22.96
N ASP A 106 -3.02 9.69 22.80
CA ASP A 106 -2.31 10.39 21.73
C ASP A 106 -2.12 9.52 20.48
N CYS A 107 -1.68 10.15 19.39
CA CYS A 107 -1.53 9.51 18.09
C CYS A 107 -0.59 8.31 18.12
N SER A 108 0.57 8.45 18.76
CA SER A 108 1.56 7.38 18.86
C SER A 108 1.11 6.24 19.79
N ALA A 109 0.40 6.55 20.87
CA ALA A 109 -0.17 5.55 21.77
C ALA A 109 -1.29 4.75 21.11
N LEU A 110 -2.16 5.41 20.32
CA LEU A 110 -3.20 4.73 19.55
C LEU A 110 -2.58 3.70 18.61
N VAL A 111 -1.59 4.14 17.82
CA VAL A 111 -0.86 3.28 16.89
C VAL A 111 -0.24 2.09 17.62
N ARG A 112 0.50 2.36 18.72
CA ARG A 112 1.12 1.30 19.52
C ARG A 112 0.10 0.29 20.06
N ASN A 113 -1.01 0.76 20.62
CA ASN A 113 -2.05 -0.11 21.16
C ASN A 113 -2.69 -0.98 20.08
N ILE A 114 -3.02 -0.41 18.93
CA ILE A 114 -3.61 -1.15 17.81
C ILE A 114 -2.64 -2.21 17.29
N TYR A 115 -1.36 -1.86 17.14
CA TYR A 115 -0.36 -2.79 16.62
C TYR A 115 -0.09 -3.95 17.58
N ARG A 116 0.01 -3.67 18.87
CA ARG A 116 0.13 -4.71 19.90
C ARG A 116 -1.10 -5.62 19.90
N ASP A 117 -2.30 -5.05 19.94
CA ASP A 117 -3.54 -5.81 20.13
C ASP A 117 -3.94 -6.59 18.86
N THR A 118 -3.51 -6.15 17.67
CA THR A 118 -3.94 -6.75 16.39
C THR A 118 -2.85 -7.60 15.73
N PHE A 119 -1.60 -7.14 15.78
CA PHE A 119 -0.49 -7.77 15.05
C PHE A 119 0.57 -8.36 15.99
N ASN A 120 0.33 -8.31 17.31
CA ASN A 120 1.31 -8.70 18.32
C ASN A 120 2.68 -8.01 18.13
N LEU A 121 2.67 -6.77 17.63
CA LEU A 121 3.87 -6.01 17.32
C LEU A 121 3.98 -4.79 18.24
N GLU A 122 5.02 -4.76 19.06
CA GLU A 122 5.24 -3.69 20.03
C GLU A 122 6.01 -2.52 19.40
N LEU A 123 5.29 -1.45 19.05
CA LEU A 123 5.91 -0.23 18.52
C LEU A 123 6.43 0.69 19.63
N PRO A 124 7.47 1.52 19.35
CA PRO A 124 7.92 2.55 20.29
C PRO A 124 6.80 3.50 20.71
N ARG A 125 6.87 4.00 21.96
CA ARG A 125 5.84 4.88 22.53
C ARG A 125 5.66 6.20 21.78
N THR A 126 6.69 6.71 21.13
CA THR A 126 6.69 8.07 20.56
C THR A 126 6.68 8.04 19.04
N THR A 127 6.10 9.07 18.42
CA THR A 127 6.16 9.26 16.96
C THR A 127 7.61 9.25 16.45
N ARG A 128 8.55 9.82 17.21
CA ARG A 128 9.99 9.81 16.87
C ARG A 128 10.59 8.41 16.85
N GLY A 129 10.14 7.49 17.71
CA GLY A 129 10.58 6.10 17.62
C GLY A 129 9.92 5.36 16.45
N GLN A 130 8.63 5.62 16.22
CA GLN A 130 7.83 4.94 15.20
C GLN A 130 8.30 5.26 13.76
N ILE A 131 8.82 6.46 13.50
CA ILE A 131 9.36 6.82 12.16
C ILE A 131 10.54 5.97 11.71
N HIS A 132 11.20 5.25 12.63
CA HIS A 132 12.33 4.38 12.35
C HIS A 132 11.95 2.89 12.28
N GLN A 133 10.66 2.56 12.41
CA GLN A 133 10.20 1.18 12.38
C GLN A 133 9.89 0.75 10.95
N GLY A 134 10.41 -0.41 10.57
CA GLY A 134 10.18 -0.99 9.25
C GLY A 134 10.75 -0.20 8.08
N ASN A 135 10.29 -0.55 6.89
CA ASN A 135 10.81 -0.01 5.63
C ASN A 135 10.06 1.26 5.23
N GLN A 136 10.77 2.22 4.62
CA GLN A 136 10.13 3.40 4.03
C GLN A 136 9.38 2.99 2.77
N ILE A 137 8.16 3.52 2.59
CA ILE A 137 7.28 3.17 1.48
C ILE A 137 6.84 4.43 0.74
N ASP A 138 6.76 4.33 -0.58
CA ASP A 138 6.22 5.39 -1.41
C ASP A 138 4.70 5.52 -1.24
N ARG A 139 4.18 6.74 -1.37
CA ARG A 139 2.75 7.01 -1.11
C ARG A 139 1.82 6.20 -2.03
N GLN A 140 2.29 5.87 -3.23
CA GLN A 140 1.56 5.08 -4.23
C GLN A 140 1.51 3.59 -3.88
N GLU A 141 2.41 3.11 -3.01
CA GLU A 141 2.54 1.72 -2.61
C GLU A 141 1.87 1.41 -1.26
N LEU A 142 1.12 2.37 -0.72
CA LEU A 142 0.46 2.26 0.57
C LEU A 142 -0.53 1.08 0.60
N GLN A 143 -0.40 0.26 1.64
CA GLN A 143 -1.25 -0.87 1.95
C GLN A 143 -1.83 -0.72 3.36
N ALA A 144 -3.02 -1.29 3.58
CA ALA A 144 -3.66 -1.24 4.90
C ALA A 144 -2.69 -1.77 5.97
N GLY A 145 -2.54 -1.04 7.07
CA GLY A 145 -1.56 -1.34 8.10
C GLY A 145 -0.20 -0.65 7.91
N ASP A 146 0.00 0.17 6.88
CA ASP A 146 1.16 1.06 6.80
C ASP A 146 1.00 2.27 7.72
N LEU A 147 2.10 2.74 8.31
CA LEU A 147 2.14 3.97 9.09
C LEU A 147 2.27 5.18 8.16
N VAL A 148 1.46 6.20 8.39
CA VAL A 148 1.53 7.49 7.70
C VAL A 148 1.93 8.57 8.69
N PHE A 149 2.94 9.37 8.35
CA PHE A 149 3.51 10.40 9.21
C PHE A 149 3.30 11.78 8.63
N PHE A 150 3.06 12.75 9.51
CA PHE A 150 2.78 14.13 9.14
C PHE A 150 3.58 15.12 10.00
N ARG A 151 3.80 16.30 9.45
CA ARG A 151 4.43 17.46 10.10
C ARG A 151 3.46 18.64 10.16
N PRO A 152 2.38 18.55 10.94
CA PRO A 152 1.45 19.67 11.10
C PRO A 152 2.12 20.87 11.78
N PRO A 153 1.52 22.06 11.74
CA PRO A 153 2.02 23.21 12.49
C PRO A 153 2.05 22.89 14.00
N GLY A 154 3.13 23.29 14.66
CA GLY A 154 3.34 23.05 16.08
C GLY A 154 4.57 22.17 16.36
N PRO A 155 4.79 21.81 17.62
CA PRO A 155 6.06 21.19 18.04
C PRO A 155 6.10 19.66 17.83
N TYR A 156 4.98 19.02 17.47
CA TYR A 156 4.87 17.57 17.44
C TYR A 156 4.56 17.03 16.04
N ASN A 157 5.26 15.96 15.67
CA ASN A 157 4.91 15.13 14.52
C ASN A 157 3.67 14.31 14.83
N HIS A 158 2.91 13.98 13.79
CA HIS A 158 1.68 13.19 13.88
C HIS A 158 1.83 11.86 13.15
N VAL A 159 1.10 10.84 13.60
CA VAL A 159 1.10 9.50 13.01
C VAL A 159 -0.33 8.94 12.95
N GLY A 160 -0.59 8.12 11.94
CA GLY A 160 -1.78 7.30 11.85
C GLY A 160 -1.51 6.01 11.08
N ILE A 161 -2.53 5.16 10.99
CA ILE A 161 -2.48 3.87 10.30
C ILE A 161 -3.31 3.99 9.02
N TYR A 162 -2.71 3.73 7.87
CA TYR A 162 -3.44 3.67 6.61
C TYR A 162 -4.41 2.49 6.63
N VAL A 163 -5.66 2.72 6.22
CA VAL A 163 -6.73 1.71 6.25
C VAL A 163 -7.23 1.35 4.85
N GLY A 164 -6.56 1.85 3.80
CA GLY A 164 -6.97 1.67 2.42
C GLY A 164 -7.76 2.85 1.84
N ASP A 165 -7.90 2.87 0.52
CA ASP A 165 -8.69 3.84 -0.25
C ASP A 165 -8.43 5.32 0.07
N GLY A 166 -7.17 5.67 0.36
CA GLY A 166 -6.82 7.05 0.74
C GLY A 166 -7.22 7.46 2.15
N HIS A 167 -7.65 6.53 3.01
CA HIS A 167 -8.07 6.81 4.38
C HIS A 167 -7.05 6.34 5.41
N PHE A 168 -7.02 7.00 6.57
CA PHE A 168 -6.15 6.60 7.68
C PHE A 168 -6.82 6.85 9.04
N LEU A 169 -6.60 5.92 9.97
CA LEU A 169 -7.05 5.95 11.36
C LEU A 169 -6.01 6.68 12.22
N HIS A 170 -6.45 7.64 13.03
CA HIS A 170 -5.56 8.40 13.92
C HIS A 170 -6.32 9.03 15.09
N ALA A 171 -5.57 9.51 16.11
CA ALA A 171 -6.12 10.34 17.18
C ALA A 171 -6.03 11.83 16.77
N SER A 172 -7.13 12.42 16.31
CA SER A 172 -7.24 13.85 15.99
C SER A 172 -7.28 14.71 17.25
N THR A 173 -6.53 15.80 17.27
CA THR A 173 -6.55 16.76 18.39
C THR A 173 -7.92 17.42 18.59
N SER A 174 -8.72 17.57 17.53
CA SER A 174 -10.04 18.22 17.56
C SER A 174 -11.21 17.24 17.62
N GLN A 175 -11.05 16.02 17.08
CA GLN A 175 -12.16 15.07 16.90
C GLN A 175 -11.97 13.77 17.71
N GLY A 176 -10.87 13.62 18.43
CA GLY A 176 -10.51 12.35 19.04
C GLY A 176 -10.13 11.30 18.00
N VAL A 177 -10.22 10.02 18.35
CA VAL A 177 -9.91 8.94 17.41
C VAL A 177 -10.94 8.90 16.28
N THR A 178 -10.46 9.01 15.04
CA THR A 178 -11.28 9.13 13.84
C THR A 178 -10.55 8.60 12.61
N ILE A 179 -11.26 8.51 11.49
CA ILE A 179 -10.72 8.21 10.16
C ILE A 179 -10.75 9.49 9.32
N SER A 180 -9.60 9.86 8.77
CA SER A 180 -9.45 11.01 7.88
C SER A 180 -9.02 10.57 6.48
N ARG A 181 -9.23 11.44 5.49
CA ARG A 181 -8.73 11.26 4.13
C ARG A 181 -7.35 11.91 3.94
N LEU A 182 -6.44 11.19 3.30
CA LEU A 182 -5.10 11.65 2.95
C LEU A 182 -5.07 12.72 1.86
N ASP A 183 -6.15 12.84 1.08
CA ASP A 183 -6.28 13.81 -0.01
C ASP A 183 -6.99 15.11 0.40
N ASN A 184 -7.44 15.21 1.66
CA ASN A 184 -7.92 16.49 2.15
C ASN A 184 -6.76 17.50 2.20
N SER A 185 -7.06 18.79 2.02
CA SER A 185 -6.04 19.83 1.87
C SER A 185 -5.07 19.94 3.05
N TYR A 186 -5.53 19.65 4.27
CA TYR A 186 -4.72 19.68 5.48
C TYR A 186 -3.71 18.52 5.51
N TRP A 187 -4.19 17.28 5.40
CA TRP A 187 -3.35 16.08 5.47
C TRP A 187 -2.44 15.94 4.27
N GLN A 188 -2.89 16.35 3.08
CA GLN A 188 -2.06 16.40 1.89
C GLN A 188 -0.90 17.39 2.07
N ARG A 189 -1.15 18.58 2.62
CA ARG A 189 -0.12 19.62 2.84
C ARG A 189 0.96 19.17 3.82
N TYR A 190 0.58 18.43 4.86
CA TYR A 190 1.49 18.07 5.95
C TYR A 190 2.00 16.63 5.90
N TYR A 191 1.66 15.86 4.87
CA TYR A 191 2.18 14.52 4.66
C TYR A 191 3.70 14.55 4.58
N TRP A 192 4.37 13.64 5.29
CA TRP A 192 5.83 13.60 5.36
C TRP A 192 6.43 12.31 4.80
N GLN A 193 6.10 11.16 5.37
CA GLN A 193 6.61 9.86 4.92
C GLN A 193 5.70 8.72 5.36
N SER A 194 5.94 7.53 4.85
CA SER A 194 5.26 6.30 5.26
C SER A 194 6.22 5.16 5.56
N ARG A 195 5.78 4.25 6.43
CA ARG A 195 6.55 3.08 6.84
C ARG A 195 5.69 1.83 6.87
N ARG A 196 6.22 0.71 6.38
CA ARG A 196 5.66 -0.63 6.59
C ARG A 196 6.43 -1.33 7.69
N ALA A 197 5.83 -1.36 8.88
CA ALA A 197 6.38 -2.04 10.05
C ALA A 197 5.94 -3.50 10.16
N ILE A 198 4.90 -3.89 9.42
CA ILE A 198 4.33 -5.22 9.53
C ILE A 198 5.01 -6.16 8.52
N GLU A 199 5.66 -7.20 9.04
CA GLU A 199 6.21 -8.30 8.27
C GLU A 199 5.15 -9.38 7.96
N PRO A 200 5.32 -10.21 6.91
CA PRO A 200 4.33 -11.22 6.49
C PRO A 200 3.92 -12.21 7.59
N ASN A 201 4.83 -12.54 8.50
CA ASN A 201 4.57 -13.43 9.63
C ASN A 201 3.47 -12.91 10.57
N HIS A 202 3.41 -11.60 10.84
CA HIS A 202 2.36 -11.01 11.69
C HIS A 202 0.99 -11.11 11.03
N ILE A 203 0.92 -10.96 9.70
CA ILE A 203 -0.34 -11.08 8.97
C ILE A 203 -0.81 -12.54 8.97
N ALA A 204 0.11 -13.49 8.79
CA ALA A 204 -0.21 -14.92 8.93
C ALA A 204 -0.75 -15.24 10.33
N GLN A 205 -0.12 -14.72 11.40
CA GLN A 205 -0.63 -14.87 12.77
C GLN A 205 -2.05 -14.29 12.94
N LEU A 206 -2.31 -13.11 12.37
CA LEU A 206 -3.65 -12.51 12.37
C LEU A 206 -4.68 -13.41 11.67
N SER A 207 -4.35 -14.01 10.52
CA SER A 207 -5.26 -14.93 9.82
C SER A 207 -5.61 -16.16 10.64
N VAL A 208 -4.64 -16.73 11.35
CA VAL A 208 -4.86 -17.89 12.24
C VAL A 208 -5.73 -17.50 13.44
N ALA A 209 -5.51 -16.31 14.00
CA ALA A 209 -6.29 -15.81 15.14
C ALA A 209 -7.76 -15.52 14.78
N LEU A 210 -8.04 -15.06 13.56
CA LEU A 210 -9.40 -14.74 13.10
C LEU A 210 -10.17 -15.93 12.53
N SER A 211 -9.52 -17.07 12.32
CA SER A 211 -10.15 -18.30 11.78
C SER A 211 -10.63 -19.27 12.86
N GLN A 212 -10.45 -18.94 14.14
CA GLN A 212 -10.88 -19.71 15.32
C GLN A 212 -12.06 -19.03 16.00
#